data_AF-A0A7C1SKQ0-F1
#
_entry.id   AF-A0A7C1SKQ0-F1
#
_cell.length_a   1.000
_cell.length_b   1.000
_cell.length_c   1.000
_cell.angle_alpha   90.00
_cell.angle_beta   90.00
_cell.angle_gamma   90.00
#
_symmetry.space_group_name_H-M   'P 1'
#
loop_
_entity.id
_entity.type
_entity.pdbx_description
1 polymer ?
#
loop_
_entity_poly.entity_id
_entity_poly.type
_entity_poly.pdbx_seq_one_letter_code
_entity_poly.pdbx_strand_id
1 'polypeptide(L)'
;MNTRILSPAPQNSISPEPFAPQVFTDATAAVDALTALYERNTSFLIDAFSALAKGGPIEGRYRAFYPQVSIETTSFGHIDSRLSYGHVTSPGIYTTTITRPQLFRHYLKEQLALLMSNH
;
A
#
# COMPACT_ATOMS: atom_id res chain seq x y z
N MET A 1 10.33 -16.50 39.35
CA MET A 1 9.20 -15.55 39.20
C MET A 1 9.19 -15.10 37.73
N ASN A 2 8.22 -15.57 36.94
CA ASN A 2 8.09 -15.20 35.53
C ASN A 2 7.18 -13.98 35.42
N THR A 3 7.76 -12.79 35.43
CA THR A 3 7.04 -11.57 35.07
C THR A 3 6.90 -11.54 33.55
N ARG A 4 5.88 -12.23 33.02
CA ARG A 4 5.42 -11.96 31.65
C ARG A 4 4.90 -10.53 31.64
N ILE A 5 5.54 -9.66 30.87
CA ILE A 5 4.95 -8.37 30.52
C ILE A 5 3.67 -8.70 29.75
N LEU A 6 2.53 -8.62 30.43
CA LEU A 6 1.23 -8.69 29.78
C LEU A 6 1.19 -7.50 28.81
N SER A 7 1.08 -7.79 27.51
CA SER A 7 0.72 -6.77 26.53
C SER A 7 -0.50 -6.04 27.08
N PRO A 8 -0.49 -4.70 27.22
CA PRO A 8 -1.67 -3.99 27.69
C PRO A 8 -2.85 -4.33 26.78
N ALA A 9 -4.04 -4.49 27.37
CA ALA A 9 -5.33 -4.72 26.71
C ALA A 9 -5.44 -3.88 25.42
N PRO A 10 -6.16 -4.34 24.37
CA PRO A 10 -6.21 -3.66 23.08
C PRO A 10 -6.53 -2.17 23.30
N GLN A 11 -5.49 -1.35 23.20
CA GLN A 11 -5.63 0.08 23.36
C GLN A 11 -6.38 0.54 22.12
N ASN A 12 -7.49 1.25 22.32
CA ASN A 12 -8.31 1.82 21.27
C ASN A 12 -7.42 2.42 20.17
N SER A 13 -7.44 1.84 18.97
CA SER A 13 -6.60 2.29 17.85
C SER A 13 -7.40 3.21 16.96
N ILE A 14 -6.91 4.43 16.77
CA ILE A 14 -7.50 5.43 15.90
C ILE A 14 -6.79 5.30 14.54
N SER A 15 -7.55 5.09 13.48
CA SER A 15 -7.02 4.94 12.12
C SER A 15 -7.88 5.69 11.10
N PRO A 16 -7.35 6.01 9.91
CA PRO A 16 -8.17 6.50 8.81
C PRO A 16 -9.29 5.51 8.47
N GLU A 17 -10.42 6.02 7.95
CA GLU A 17 -11.50 5.17 7.43
C GLU A 17 -10.97 4.11 6.45
N PRO A 18 -11.49 2.87 6.49
CA PRO A 18 -11.10 1.83 5.56
C PRO A 18 -11.25 2.27 4.10
N PHE A 19 -10.28 1.88 3.25
CA PHE A 19 -10.37 2.08 1.81
C PHE A 19 -10.72 0.74 1.15
N ALA A 20 -11.84 0.71 0.42
CA ALA A 20 -12.27 -0.50 -0.28
C ALA A 20 -11.33 -0.81 -1.46
N PRO A 21 -10.99 -2.09 -1.72
CA PRO A 21 -10.20 -2.46 -2.89
C PRO A 21 -10.83 -1.95 -4.20
N GLN A 22 -9.99 -1.49 -5.12
CA GLN A 22 -10.39 -1.01 -6.44
C GLN A 22 -9.60 -1.73 -7.53
N VAL A 23 -10.25 -2.00 -8.65
CA VAL A 23 -9.65 -2.63 -9.83
C VAL A 23 -9.33 -1.54 -10.85
N PHE A 24 -8.14 -1.61 -11.45
CA PHE A 24 -7.67 -0.65 -12.44
C PHE A 24 -7.21 -1.38 -13.69
N THR A 25 -7.55 -0.83 -14.87
CA THR A 25 -7.05 -1.26 -16.18
C THR A 25 -6.09 -0.24 -16.80
N ASP A 26 -5.82 0.86 -16.10
CA ASP A 26 -4.83 1.87 -16.46
C ASP A 26 -3.80 2.00 -15.34
N ALA A 27 -2.53 1.82 -15.70
CA ALA A 27 -1.41 1.91 -14.77
C ALA A 27 -1.28 3.30 -14.16
N THR A 28 -1.66 4.37 -14.88
CA THR A 28 -1.60 5.74 -14.33
C THR A 28 -2.61 5.89 -13.19
N ALA A 29 -3.88 5.51 -13.43
CA ALA A 29 -4.94 5.54 -12.44
C ALA A 29 -4.62 4.70 -11.20
N ALA A 30 -4.02 3.52 -11.38
CA ALA A 30 -3.57 2.69 -10.27
C ALA A 30 -2.52 3.41 -9.40
N VAL A 31 -1.50 4.03 -10.02
CA VAL A 31 -0.45 4.77 -9.28
C VAL A 31 -1.00 6.03 -8.62
N ASP A 32 -1.96 6.69 -9.24
CA ASP A 32 -2.61 7.88 -8.68
C ASP A 32 -3.42 7.50 -7.43
N ALA A 33 -4.14 6.36 -7.45
CA ALA A 33 -4.84 5.83 -6.29
C ALA A 33 -3.89 5.42 -5.15
N LEU A 34 -2.78 4.75 -5.48
CA LEU A 34 -1.73 4.44 -4.48
C LEU A 34 -1.17 5.71 -3.84
N THR A 35 -0.98 6.77 -4.64
CA THR A 35 -0.47 8.06 -4.18
C THR A 35 -1.46 8.75 -3.24
N ALA A 36 -2.73 8.85 -3.65
CA ALA A 36 -3.77 9.42 -2.81
C ALA A 36 -3.92 8.69 -1.47
N LEU A 37 -3.87 7.34 -1.48
CA LEU A 37 -3.99 6.55 -0.26
C LEU A 37 -2.76 6.71 0.66
N TYR A 38 -1.55 6.79 0.08
CA TYR A 38 -0.32 7.05 0.82
C TYR A 38 -0.34 8.44 1.47
N GLU A 39 -0.71 9.47 0.72
CA GLU A 39 -0.78 10.85 1.22
C GLU A 39 -1.83 10.98 2.32
N ARG A 40 -3.04 10.48 2.09
CA ARG A 40 -4.11 10.43 3.11
C ARG A 40 -3.62 9.83 4.42
N ASN A 41 -2.94 8.69 4.35
CA ASN A 41 -2.53 7.93 5.54
C ASN A 41 -1.32 8.57 6.25
N THR A 42 -0.41 9.18 5.50
CA THR A 42 0.73 9.90 6.10
C THR A 42 0.32 11.24 6.69
N SER A 43 -0.56 11.99 6.03
CA SER A 43 -1.18 13.21 6.58
C SER A 43 -1.88 12.92 7.90
N PHE A 44 -2.68 11.85 8.00
CA PHE A 44 -3.31 11.45 9.26
C PHE A 44 -2.29 11.30 10.42
N LEU A 45 -1.16 10.64 10.18
CA LEU A 45 -0.14 10.47 11.22
C LEU A 45 0.58 11.78 11.55
N ILE A 46 0.88 12.60 10.54
CA ILE A 46 1.54 13.90 10.72
C ILE A 46 0.64 14.84 11.51
N ASP A 47 -0.65 14.88 11.20
CA ASP A 47 -1.63 15.74 11.85
C ASP A 47 -1.82 15.34 13.32
N ALA A 48 -2.00 14.04 13.58
CA ALA A 48 -2.10 13.52 14.94
C ALA A 48 -0.85 13.80 15.78
N PHE A 49 0.34 13.59 15.20
CA PHE A 49 1.61 13.88 15.86
C PHE A 49 1.76 15.39 16.12
N SER A 50 1.40 16.22 15.14
CA SER A 50 1.47 17.68 15.26
C SER A 50 0.51 18.23 16.31
N ALA A 51 -0.68 17.65 16.45
CA ALA A 51 -1.65 18.01 17.49
C ALA A 51 -1.11 17.68 18.90
N LEU A 52 -0.51 16.49 19.06
CA LEU A 52 0.16 16.10 20.31
C LEU A 52 1.31 17.05 20.68
N ALA A 53 2.15 17.41 19.71
CA ALA A 53 3.26 18.34 19.91
C ALA A 53 2.81 19.74 20.36
N LYS A 54 1.56 20.14 20.04
CA LYS A 54 0.95 21.41 20.46
C LYS A 54 0.25 21.33 21.83
N GLY A 55 0.37 20.21 22.54
CA GLY A 55 -0.26 20.00 23.85
C GLY A 55 -1.68 19.44 23.78
N GLY A 56 -2.09 18.87 22.64
CA GLY A 56 -3.35 18.15 22.51
C GLY A 56 -3.40 16.91 23.41
N PRO A 57 -4.61 16.45 23.80
CA PRO A 57 -4.77 15.27 24.64
C PRO A 57 -4.33 13.99 23.92
N ILE A 58 -3.89 12.99 24.69
CA ILE A 58 -3.60 11.65 24.16
C ILE A 58 -4.91 10.87 24.12
N GLU A 59 -5.50 10.74 22.94
CA GLU A 59 -6.79 10.06 22.74
C GLU A 59 -6.67 8.54 22.54
N GLY A 60 -5.50 8.06 22.10
CA GLY A 60 -5.29 6.64 21.83
C GLY A 60 -4.04 6.36 21.00
N ARG A 61 -3.94 5.14 20.46
CA ARG A 61 -2.85 4.76 19.55
C ARG A 61 -3.25 5.07 18.11
N TYR A 62 -2.54 6.00 17.47
CA TYR A 62 -2.73 6.32 16.06
C TYR A 62 -2.04 5.28 15.18
N ARG A 63 -2.77 4.76 14.18
CA ARG A 63 -2.24 3.78 13.24
C ARG A 63 -2.70 4.07 11.82
N ALA A 64 -1.76 4.06 10.88
CA ALA A 64 -2.04 4.08 9.45
C ALA A 64 -1.22 3.00 8.75
N PHE A 65 -1.59 2.70 7.50
CA PHE A 65 -1.05 1.56 6.75
C PHE A 65 -0.53 2.00 5.39
N TYR A 66 0.48 1.31 4.87
CA TYR A 66 0.90 1.51 3.49
C TYR A 66 -0.20 1.02 2.53
N PRO A 67 -0.37 1.68 1.36
CA PRO A 67 -1.21 1.14 0.31
C PRO A 67 -0.68 -0.21 -0.19
N GLN A 68 -1.59 -1.07 -0.62
CA GLN A 68 -1.29 -2.38 -1.20
C GLN A 68 -1.64 -2.37 -2.69
N VAL A 69 -0.84 -3.06 -3.50
CA VAL A 69 -1.18 -3.39 -4.89
C VAL A 69 -1.11 -4.91 -5.07
N SER A 70 -2.05 -5.44 -5.87
CA SER A 70 -2.17 -6.85 -6.18
C SER A 70 -2.40 -7.04 -7.67
N ILE A 71 -1.81 -8.09 -8.25
CA ILE A 71 -2.13 -8.58 -9.59
C ILE A 71 -2.51 -10.06 -9.49
N GLU A 72 -3.58 -10.44 -10.19
CA GLU A 72 -4.04 -11.81 -10.31
C GLU A 72 -3.85 -12.26 -11.76
N THR A 73 -3.17 -13.39 -11.95
CA THR A 73 -2.91 -13.99 -13.25
C THR A 73 -3.49 -15.40 -13.26
N THR A 74 -4.32 -15.73 -14.24
CA THR A 74 -5.05 -17.01 -14.28
C THR A 74 -4.50 -18.00 -15.30
N SER A 75 -3.55 -17.58 -16.14
CA SER A 75 -2.99 -18.41 -17.22
C SER A 75 -1.49 -18.19 -17.37
N PHE A 76 -0.82 -19.15 -18.02
CA PHE A 76 0.56 -18.97 -18.46
C PHE A 76 0.54 -18.03 -19.67
N GLY A 77 0.83 -16.75 -19.44
CA GLY A 77 0.85 -15.74 -20.50
C GLY A 77 1.92 -16.02 -21.55
N HIS A 78 1.69 -15.56 -22.78
CA HIS A 78 2.75 -15.48 -23.80
C HIS A 78 3.66 -14.29 -23.45
N ILE A 79 4.75 -14.57 -22.75
CA ILE A 79 5.70 -13.56 -22.28
C ILE A 79 6.53 -13.05 -23.47
N ASP A 80 6.52 -11.73 -23.72
CA ASP A 80 7.54 -11.09 -24.55
C ASP A 80 8.88 -11.14 -23.81
N SER A 81 9.70 -12.15 -24.15
CA SER A 81 10.96 -12.44 -23.46
C SER A 81 12.11 -11.47 -23.77
N ARG A 82 11.86 -10.42 -24.56
CA ARG A 82 12.87 -9.40 -24.87
C ARG A 82 13.23 -8.55 -23.66
N LEU A 83 12.31 -8.36 -22.72
CA LEU A 83 12.59 -7.74 -21.43
C LEU A 83 12.80 -8.81 -20.37
N SER A 84 13.89 -8.66 -19.59
CA SER A 84 14.19 -9.54 -18.46
C SER A 84 13.29 -9.31 -17.22
N TYR A 85 12.33 -8.38 -17.31
CA TYR A 85 11.43 -7.97 -16.24
C TYR A 85 10.00 -7.71 -16.78
N GLY A 86 9.07 -7.31 -15.90
CA GLY A 86 7.69 -6.96 -16.29
C GLY A 86 6.77 -8.15 -16.54
N HIS A 87 7.10 -9.33 -16.03
CA HIS A 87 6.29 -10.55 -16.16
C HIS A 87 6.38 -11.41 -14.90
N VAL A 88 5.40 -12.29 -14.72
CA VAL A 88 5.38 -13.33 -13.70
C VAL A 88 5.44 -14.71 -14.33
N THR A 89 6.02 -15.69 -13.62
CA THR A 89 6.35 -17.01 -14.18
C THR A 89 5.19 -18.01 -14.15
N SER A 90 4.21 -17.79 -13.29
CA SER A 90 3.12 -18.74 -13.04
C SER A 90 1.81 -18.00 -12.76
N PRO A 91 0.66 -18.63 -13.02
CA PRO A 91 -0.62 -18.17 -12.49
C PRO A 91 -0.58 -18.02 -10.98
N GLY A 92 -1.23 -16.98 -10.46
CA GLY A 92 -1.30 -16.70 -9.04
C GLY A 92 -1.59 -15.23 -8.73
N ILE A 93 -1.65 -14.95 -7.42
CA ILE A 93 -1.86 -13.60 -6.88
C ILE A 93 -0.52 -13.09 -6.33
N TYR A 94 -0.03 -12.00 -6.90
CA TYR A 94 1.20 -11.33 -6.48
C TYR A 94 0.83 -10.01 -5.82
N THR A 95 1.31 -9.79 -4.59
CA THR A 95 0.90 -8.64 -3.77
C THR A 95 2.10 -8.03 -3.07
N THR A 96 2.13 -6.70 -3.00
CA THR A 96 3.11 -5.96 -2.20
C THR A 96 2.51 -4.68 -1.64
N THR A 97 3.18 -4.12 -0.62
CA THR A 97 2.87 -2.79 -0.10
C THR A 97 3.79 -1.74 -0.74
N ILE A 98 3.27 -0.54 -0.94
CA ILE A 98 3.98 0.54 -1.63
C ILE A 98 4.22 1.71 -0.68
N THR A 99 5.44 2.23 -0.69
CA THR A 99 5.81 3.47 0.00
C THR A 99 6.32 4.50 -1.00
N ARG A 100 6.11 5.79 -0.70
CA ARG A 100 6.51 6.92 -1.56
C ARG A 100 6.15 6.73 -3.04
N PRO A 101 4.89 6.42 -3.38
CA PRO A 101 4.47 6.15 -4.76
C PRO A 101 4.77 7.33 -5.70
N GLN A 102 4.71 8.57 -5.22
CA GLN A 102 5.07 9.75 -6.01
C GLN A 102 6.56 9.78 -6.40
N LEU A 103 7.46 9.34 -5.50
CA LEU A 103 8.90 9.23 -5.82
C LEU A 103 9.16 8.18 -6.88
N PHE A 104 8.48 7.03 -6.78
CA PHE A 104 8.62 5.91 -7.70
C PHE A 104 7.63 5.96 -8.87
N ARG A 105 6.98 7.11 -9.11
CA ARG A 105 5.84 7.21 -10.02
C ARG A 105 6.13 6.65 -11.42
N HIS A 106 7.27 7.03 -11.98
CA HIS A 106 7.65 6.58 -13.32
C HIS A 106 7.87 5.06 -13.36
N TYR A 107 8.65 4.53 -12.41
CA TYR A 107 8.89 3.10 -12.26
C TYR A 107 7.59 2.30 -12.08
N LEU A 108 6.71 2.73 -11.17
CA LEU A 108 5.45 2.03 -10.91
C LEU A 108 4.54 2.02 -12.13
N LYS A 109 4.45 3.14 -12.86
CA LYS A 109 3.67 3.20 -14.10
C LYS A 109 4.18 2.22 -15.15
N GLU A 110 5.50 2.19 -15.37
CA GLU A 110 6.11 1.27 -16.34
C GLU A 110 5.87 -0.19 -15.95
N GLN A 111 6.17 -0.57 -14.71
CA GLN A 111 6.06 -1.96 -14.27
C GLN A 111 4.61 -2.46 -14.25
N LEU A 112 3.67 -1.64 -13.77
CA LEU A 112 2.25 -2.02 -13.79
C LEU A 112 1.71 -2.12 -15.22
N ALA A 113 2.14 -1.23 -16.13
CA ALA A 113 1.75 -1.32 -17.54
C ALA A 113 2.29 -2.59 -18.21
N LEU A 114 3.55 -2.96 -17.96
CA LEU A 114 4.13 -4.20 -18.48
C LEU A 114 3.37 -5.43 -17.95
N LEU A 115 3.06 -5.44 -16.65
CA LEU A 115 2.32 -6.54 -16.04
C LEU A 115 0.90 -6.68 -16.60
N MET A 116 0.17 -5.56 -16.75
CA MET A 116 -1.18 -5.52 -17.36
C MET A 116 -1.18 -5.88 -18.85
N SER A 117 -0.09 -5.64 -19.56
CA SER A 117 0.02 -5.98 -20.99
C SER A 117 0.37 -7.46 -21.22
N ASN A 118 1.08 -8.07 -20.27
CA ASN A 118 1.58 -9.44 -20.40
C ASN A 118 0.64 -10.49 -19.79
N HIS A 119 -0.31 -10.08 -18.94
CA HIS A 119 -1.22 -10.94 -18.18
C HIS A 119 -2.60 -10.31 -18.07
#